data_AF-A0A434AEY8-F1
#
_entry.id   AF-A0A434AEY8-F1
#
_cell.length_a   1.000
_cell.length_b   1.000
_cell.length_c   1.000
_cell.angle_alpha   90.00
_cell.angle_beta   90.00
_cell.angle_gamma   90.00
#
_symmetry.space_group_name_H-M   'P 1'
#
loop_
_entity.id
_entity.type
_entity.pdbx_description
1 polymer ?
#
loop_
_entity_poly.entity_id
_entity_poly.type
_entity_poly.pdbx_seq_one_letter_code
_entity_poly.pdbx_strand_id
1 'polypeptide(L)' 'KSQGIKSIVNKKYRVQTTDSNHSNRISKNLLKRNFYPQSSSQAWVSDITYVHTEQGWLYLTTIIVELQQNMVQKD' A
#
# COMPACT_ATOMS: atom_id res chain seq x y z
N LYS A 1 30.76 -16.45 9.03
CA LYS A 1 30.07 -17.68 9.49
C LYS A 1 30.86 -18.40 10.62
N SER A 2 31.45 -17.68 11.58
CA SER A 2 32.38 -18.23 12.59
C SER A 2 31.89 -18.13 14.04
N GLN A 3 30.66 -17.66 14.27
CA GLN A 3 30.13 -17.36 15.61
C GLN A 3 28.83 -18.10 15.95
N GLY A 4 28.39 -19.07 15.14
CA GLY A 4 27.17 -19.87 15.39
C GLY A 4 25.84 -19.09 15.36
N ILE A 5 25.88 -17.77 15.18
CA ILE A 5 24.71 -16.91 15.13
C ILE A 5 23.92 -17.20 13.84
N LYS A 6 22.66 -17.58 14.02
CA LYS A 6 21.67 -17.83 12.97
C LYS A 6 20.43 -17.00 13.26
N SER A 7 19.86 -16.39 12.23
CA SER A 7 18.60 -15.67 12.34
C SER A 7 17.49 -16.65 12.73
N ILE A 8 16.73 -16.32 13.78
CA ILE A 8 15.49 -17.03 14.11
C ILE A 8 14.38 -16.37 13.30
N VAL A 9 14.07 -16.95 12.14
CA VAL A 9 12.98 -16.49 11.29
C VAL A 9 11.72 -17.26 11.65
N ASN A 10 10.80 -16.60 12.35
CA ASN A 10 9.46 -17.15 12.54
C ASN A 10 8.68 -17.08 11.22
N LYS A 11 7.95 -18.15 10.90
CA LYS A 11 7.12 -18.19 9.70
C LYS A 11 6.07 -17.08 9.81
N LYS A 12 6.06 -16.15 8.84
CA LYS A 12 5.10 -15.05 8.83
C LYS A 12 3.69 -15.63 8.75
N TYR A 13 2.86 -15.37 9.76
CA TYR A 13 1.44 -15.68 9.70
C TYR A 13 0.80 -14.82 8.60
N ARG A 14 0.19 -15.47 7.60
CA ARG A 14 -0.48 -14.80 6.48
C ARG A 14 -1.89 -15.35 6.38
N VAL A 15 -2.85 -14.62 6.94
CA VAL A 15 -4.27 -14.86 6.68
C VAL A 15 -4.52 -14.53 5.22
N GLN A 16 -5.03 -15.49 4.45
CA GLN A 16 -5.49 -15.23 3.10
C GLN A 16 -6.91 -14.66 3.17
N THR A 17 -7.01 -13.35 3.22
CA THR A 17 -8.30 -12.63 3.24
C THR A 17 -8.92 -12.46 1.86
N THR A 18 -8.17 -12.75 0.80
CA THR A 18 -8.61 -12.61 -0.59
C THR A 18 -8.26 -13.88 -1.38
N ASP A 19 -9.27 -14.45 -2.03
CA ASP A 19 -9.08 -15.49 -3.03
C ASP A 19 -8.87 -14.83 -4.40
N SER A 20 -7.62 -14.83 -4.89
CA SER A 20 -7.29 -14.32 -6.21
C SER A 20 -7.52 -15.34 -7.33
N ASN A 21 -7.82 -16.60 -7.02
CA ASN A 21 -8.06 -17.67 -7.99
C ASN A 21 -9.57 -17.92 -8.16
N HIS A 22 -10.29 -16.89 -8.62
CA HIS A 22 -11.72 -16.96 -8.85
C HIS A 22 -12.07 -16.81 -10.33
N SER A 23 -13.23 -17.32 -10.76
CA SER A 23 -13.75 -17.14 -12.13
C SER A 23 -14.48 -15.81 -12.35
N ASN A 24 -14.58 -14.96 -11.33
CA ASN A 24 -15.23 -13.65 -11.46
C ASN A 24 -14.45 -12.71 -12.37
N ARG A 25 -15.15 -11.71 -12.92
CA ARG A 25 -14.56 -10.69 -13.78
C ARG A 25 -13.47 -9.91 -13.03
N ILE A 26 -12.26 -9.90 -13.61
CA ILE A 26 -11.12 -9.13 -13.08
C ILE A 26 -11.14 -7.73 -13.69
N SER A 27 -11.17 -6.70 -12.83
CA SER A 27 -11.05 -5.31 -13.27
C SER A 27 -9.66 -5.02 -13.84
N LYS A 28 -9.60 -4.21 -14.90
CA LYS A 28 -8.33 -3.80 -15.51
C LYS A 28 -7.52 -2.93 -14.54
N ASN A 29 -6.24 -3.24 -14.35
CA ASN A 29 -5.31 -2.34 -13.66
C ASN A 29 -5.04 -1.12 -14.55
N LEU A 30 -5.69 0.01 -14.23
CA LEU A 30 -5.56 1.26 -14.98
C LEU A 30 -4.24 1.98 -14.69
N LEU A 31 -3.73 1.87 -13.45
CA LEU A 31 -2.51 2.55 -13.03
C LEU A 31 -1.26 1.93 -13.67
N LYS A 32 -1.21 0.61 -13.83
CA LYS A 32 -0.04 -0.12 -14.37
C LYS A 32 1.30 0.30 -13.72
N ARG A 33 1.29 0.65 -12.43
CA ARG A 33 2.45 1.17 -11.69
C ARG A 33 3.02 2.48 -12.27
N ASN A 34 2.19 3.25 -12.97
CA ASN A 34 2.49 4.63 -13.33
C ASN A 34 2.32 5.51 -12.08
N PHE A 35 3.40 6.18 -11.67
CA PHE A 35 3.44 7.12 -10.54
C PHE A 35 3.52 8.57 -11.00
N TYR A 36 3.34 8.81 -12.31
CA TYR A 36 3.42 10.12 -12.95
C TYR A 36 2.17 10.34 -13.81
N PRO A 37 1.05 10.78 -13.22
CA PRO A 37 -0.18 11.08 -13.94
C PRO A 37 0.02 12.34 -14.77
N GLN A 38 -0.82 12.50 -15.78
CA GLN A 38 -0.77 13.70 -16.62
C GLN A 38 -1.44 14.91 -15.97
N SER A 39 -2.32 14.68 -14.99
CA SER A 39 -2.97 15.75 -14.23
C SER A 39 -3.20 15.32 -12.79
N SER A 40 -3.34 16.29 -11.90
CA SER A 40 -3.77 16.06 -10.51
C SER A 40 -5.10 15.30 -10.44
N SER A 41 -5.32 14.62 -9.31
CA SER A 41 -6.58 13.93 -8.99
C SER A 41 -6.97 12.75 -9.90
N GLN A 42 -6.03 12.19 -10.70
CA GLN A 42 -6.28 11.01 -11.53
C GLN A 42 -6.20 9.69 -10.76
N ALA A 43 -5.38 9.62 -9.72
CA ALA A 43 -5.23 8.44 -8.87
C ALA A 43 -5.19 8.84 -7.40
N TRP A 44 -6.01 8.18 -6.58
CA TRP A 44 -6.11 8.43 -5.14
C TRP A 44 -5.80 7.13 -4.42
N VAL A 45 -5.12 7.22 -3.27
CA VAL A 45 -4.82 6.08 -2.42
C VAL A 45 -5.47 6.32 -1.06
N SER A 46 -6.16 5.31 -0.54
CA SER A 46 -6.72 5.35 0.81
C SER A 46 -6.35 4.09 1.58
N ASP A 47 -6.14 4.23 2.88
CA ASP A 47 -5.93 3.10 3.78
C ASP A 47 -6.65 3.36 5.11
N ILE A 48 -7.06 2.27 5.77
CA ILE A 48 -7.57 2.30 7.14
C ILE A 48 -6.59 1.57 8.05
N THR A 49 -6.17 2.25 9.10
CA THR A 49 -5.29 1.69 10.13
C THR A 49 -5.95 1.80 11.50
N TYR A 50 -5.72 0.78 12.32
CA TYR A 50 -6.23 0.69 13.68
C TYR A 50 -5.14 1.16 14.65
N VAL A 51 -5.46 2.19 15.44
CA VAL A 51 -4.56 2.74 16.45
C VAL A 51 -5.05 2.32 17.83
N HIS A 52 -4.22 1.57 18.55
CA HIS A 52 -4.53 1.14 19.91
C HIS A 52 -4.25 2.26 20.91
N THR A 53 -5.20 2.54 21.80
CA THR A 53 -5.10 3.54 22.87
C THR A 53 -5.53 2.93 24.21
N GLU A 54 -5.26 3.61 25.33
CA GLU A 54 -5.74 3.19 26.66
C GLU A 54 -7.28 3.15 26.77
N GLN A 55 -7.98 3.87 25.90
CA GLN A 55 -9.44 3.93 25.86
C GLN A 55 -10.04 2.94 24.83
N GLY A 56 -9.20 2.15 24.16
CA GLY A 56 -9.62 1.19 23.13
C GLY A 56 -9.07 1.51 21.73
N TRP A 57 -9.70 0.96 20.71
CA TRP A 57 -9.26 1.08 19.32
C TRP A 57 -9.85 2.31 18.62
N LEU A 58 -8.97 3.10 18.00
CA LEU A 58 -9.35 4.15 17.06
C LEU A 58 -9.16 3.66 15.63
N TYR A 59 -10.04 4.12 14.74
CA TYR A 59 -10.05 3.75 13.33
C TYR A 59 -9.65 4.98 12.52
N LEU A 60 -8.40 5.02 12.06
CA LEU A 60 -7.86 6.13 11.28
C LEU A 60 -7.97 5.82 9.79
N THR A 61 -8.73 6.64 9.07
CA THR A 61 -8.79 6.59 7.61
C THR A 61 -7.92 7.70 7.03
N THR A 62 -7.04 7.34 6.10
CA THR A 62 -6.20 8.29 5.37
C THR A 62 -6.60 8.32 3.90
N ILE A 63 -6.59 9.50 3.31
CA ILE A 63 -6.76 9.70 1.87
C ILE A 63 -5.57 10.53 1.39
N ILE A 64 -4.81 9.95 0.47
CA ILE A 64 -3.68 10.59 -0.19
C ILE A 64 -4.10 10.86 -1.63
N VAL A 65 -4.15 12.13 -1.99
CA VAL A 65 -4.42 12.57 -3.36
C VAL A 65 -3.09 12.81 -4.05
N GLU A 66 -2.96 12.25 -5.24
CA GLU A 66 -1.79 12.50 -6.07
C GLU A 66 -1.74 13.96 -6.54
N LEU A 67 -0.59 14.60 -6.29
CA LEU A 67 -0.27 15.93 -6.76
C LEU A 67 0.70 15.81 -7.94
N GLN A 68 0.39 16.46 -9.06
CA GLN A 68 1.30 16.53 -10.21
C GLN A 68 2.61 17.20 -9.79
N GLN A 69 3.74 16.50 -9.94
CA GLN A 69 5.06 17.13 -9.87
C GLN A 69 5.32 17.82 -11.22
N ASN A 70 5.14 19.14 -11.26
CA ASN A 70 5.69 19.92 -12.36
C ASN A 70 7.20 19.80 -12.32
N MET A 71 7.78 19.39 -13.45
CA MET A 71 9.22 19.41 -13.64
C MET A 71 9.72 20.81 -13.25
N VAL A 72 10.68 20.89 -12.32
CA VAL A 72 11.51 22.09 -12.20
C VAL A 72 12.13 22.26 -13.58
N GLN A 73 11.67 23.29 -14.31
CA GLN A 73 12.27 23.73 -15.55
C GLN A 73 13.77 23.91 -15.24
N LYS A 74 14.59 23.08 -15.87
CA LYS A 74 16.03 23.13 -15.71
C LYS A 74 16.52 24.17 -16.71
N ASP A 75 16.55 25.43 -16.27
CA ASP A 75 17.39 26.48 -16.84
C ASP A 75 18.52 26.79 -15.85
#